data_AF-W4KH29-F1
#
_entry.id   AF-W4KH29-F1
#
_cell.length_a   1.000
_cell.length_b   1.000
_cell.length_c   1.000
_cell.angle_alpha   90.00
_cell.angle_beta   90.00
_cell.angle_gamma   90.00
#
_symmetry.space_group_name_H-M   'P 1'
#
loop_
_entity.id
_entity.type
_entity.pdbx_description
1 polymer ?
#
loop_
_entity_poly.entity_id
_entity_poly.type
_entity_poly.pdbx_seq_one_letter_code
_entity_poly.pdbx_strand_id
1 'polypeptide(L)'
;MDSPAKPDNQPDAPRPGQTIRGTLLSHLTNVVQGSTPFISIFLLIHLSAPVLANVGGSSLSSQVMLLGREYYQTAFGEAYLVLLPLTLHPLTATLKRILSPHSPRPPSSLLTITGYTTLLFLPIHFLTHRLAPASPLPPIGSIGPAELDYEFVKAGLSAWPLRSWVLYSGLALGVAFHMGEGTHLMWNTWEPHATEKWRSFGKTTRRVIAAACAFPVISGLFALSQEPLLLFASTLERIHASFTQSIIFRI
;
A
#
# COMPACT_ATOMS: atom_id res chain seq x y z
N MET A 1 -62.23 -26.76 1.79
CA MET A 1 -61.38 -27.46 0.80
C MET A 1 -59.97 -27.03 1.10
N ASP A 2 -59.31 -27.79 1.97
CA ASP A 2 -57.97 -27.48 2.45
C ASP A 2 -56.94 -27.88 1.41
N SER A 3 -56.13 -26.93 0.96
CA SER A 3 -55.00 -27.20 0.08
C SER A 3 -53.97 -28.08 0.81
N PRO A 4 -53.52 -29.19 0.20
CA PRO A 4 -52.50 -30.03 0.81
C PRO A 4 -51.18 -29.25 0.92
N ALA A 5 -50.61 -29.25 2.12
CA ALA A 5 -49.30 -28.70 2.42
C ALA A 5 -48.23 -29.33 1.50
N LYS A 6 -47.40 -28.47 0.93
CA LYS A 6 -46.28 -28.84 0.06
C LYS A 6 -45.24 -29.59 0.90
N PRO A 7 -44.78 -30.79 0.51
CA PRO A 7 -43.85 -31.57 1.30
C PRO A 7 -42.48 -30.87 1.40
N ASP A 8 -41.83 -31.18 2.52
CA ASP A 8 -40.64 -30.57 3.10
C ASP A 8 -39.51 -30.22 2.11
N ASN A 9 -38.91 -29.08 2.42
CA ASN A 9 -37.59 -28.63 1.98
C ASN A 9 -36.53 -29.70 2.28
N GLN A 10 -36.34 -30.64 1.36
CA GLN A 10 -35.15 -31.48 1.37
C GLN A 10 -33.96 -30.58 0.95
N PRO A 11 -32.91 -30.44 1.77
CA PRO A 11 -31.75 -29.65 1.38
C PRO A 11 -31.10 -30.33 0.17
N ASP A 12 -31.08 -29.62 -0.97
CA ASP A 12 -30.39 -30.07 -2.17
C ASP A 12 -28.96 -30.50 -1.82
N ALA A 13 -28.58 -31.72 -2.25
CA ALA A 13 -27.20 -32.18 -2.09
C ALA A 13 -26.23 -31.17 -2.73
N PRO A 14 -25.13 -30.81 -2.05
CA PRO A 14 -24.21 -29.80 -2.57
C PRO A 14 -23.65 -30.26 -3.92
N ARG A 15 -23.78 -29.40 -4.94
CA ARG A 15 -23.33 -29.74 -6.29
C ARG A 15 -21.79 -29.95 -6.25
N PRO A 16 -21.23 -30.98 -6.90
CA PRO A 16 -19.80 -31.30 -6.83
C PRO A 16 -18.83 -30.15 -7.18
N GLY A 17 -19.27 -29.14 -7.92
CA GLY A 17 -18.49 -27.93 -8.23
C GLY A 17 -18.58 -26.79 -7.19
N GLN A 18 -19.55 -26.82 -6.27
CA GLN A 18 -19.65 -25.85 -5.19
C GLN A 18 -18.56 -26.05 -4.13
N THR A 19 -18.07 -27.28 -3.95
CA THR A 19 -17.04 -27.60 -2.95
C THR A 19 -15.66 -27.12 -3.37
N ILE A 20 -15.20 -27.40 -4.61
CA ILE A 20 -13.88 -26.95 -5.10
C ILE A 20 -13.78 -25.43 -5.12
N ARG A 21 -14.81 -24.76 -5.67
CA ARG A 21 -14.86 -23.29 -5.70
C ARG A 21 -14.86 -22.70 -4.30
N GLY A 22 -15.64 -23.29 -3.39
CA GLY A 22 -15.68 -22.88 -1.98
C GLY A 22 -14.32 -23.00 -1.30
N THR A 23 -13.65 -24.14 -1.47
CA THR A 23 -12.29 -24.40 -0.96
C THR A 23 -11.28 -23.40 -1.53
N LEU A 24 -11.30 -23.16 -2.84
CA LEU A 24 -10.42 -22.19 -3.48
C LEU A 24 -10.66 -20.76 -2.94
N LEU A 25 -11.92 -20.32 -2.83
CA LEU A 25 -12.25 -19.01 -2.26
C LEU A 25 -11.82 -18.90 -0.80
N SER A 26 -11.88 -19.98 -0.02
CA SER A 26 -11.37 -20.04 1.35
C SER A 26 -9.85 -19.83 1.38
N HIS A 27 -9.08 -20.58 0.57
CA HIS A 27 -7.63 -20.41 0.49
C HIS A 27 -7.23 -19.00 0.05
N LEU A 28 -7.88 -18.45 -0.97
CA LEU A 28 -7.61 -17.08 -1.41
C LEU A 28 -7.93 -16.06 -0.32
N THR A 29 -8.96 -16.32 0.50
CA THR A 29 -9.30 -15.46 1.64
C THR A 29 -8.21 -15.52 2.71
N ASN A 30 -7.69 -16.70 3.01
CA ASN A 30 -6.60 -16.86 3.96
C ASN A 30 -5.32 -16.18 3.48
N VAL A 31 -4.99 -16.25 2.19
CA VAL A 31 -3.79 -15.60 1.63
C VAL A 31 -3.91 -14.06 1.66
N VAL A 32 -5.05 -13.50 1.25
CA VAL A 32 -5.23 -12.03 1.28
C VAL A 32 -5.24 -11.49 2.71
N GLN A 33 -5.84 -12.22 3.66
CA GLN A 33 -5.85 -11.82 5.07
C GLN A 33 -4.48 -12.03 5.72
N GLY A 34 -3.82 -13.15 5.45
CA GLY A 34 -2.50 -13.49 5.98
C GLY A 34 -1.39 -12.56 5.50
N SER A 35 -1.51 -11.99 4.30
CA SER A 35 -0.57 -10.96 3.79
C SER A 35 -0.77 -9.57 4.43
N THR A 36 -1.96 -9.29 4.96
CA THR A 36 -2.29 -7.97 5.51
C THR A 36 -1.45 -7.54 6.72
N PRO A 37 -1.15 -8.36 7.74
CA PRO A 37 -0.29 -7.95 8.85
C PRO A 37 1.13 -7.59 8.39
N PHE A 38 1.71 -8.31 7.43
CA PHE A 38 3.04 -7.98 6.88
C PHE A 38 3.04 -6.62 6.19
N ILE A 39 2.03 -6.36 5.35
CA ILE A 39 1.86 -5.05 4.70
C ILE A 39 1.67 -3.95 5.75
N SER A 40 0.89 -4.21 6.80
CA SER A 40 0.61 -3.23 7.86
C SER A 40 1.87 -2.88 8.66
N ILE A 41 2.68 -3.87 9.02
CA ILE A 41 3.96 -3.66 9.72
C ILE A 41 4.93 -2.90 8.81
N PHE A 42 5.06 -3.30 7.55
CA PHE A 42 5.87 -2.59 6.56
C PHE A 42 5.46 -1.13 6.47
N LEU A 43 4.16 -0.84 6.32
CA LEU A 43 3.65 0.53 6.24
C LEU A 43 3.89 1.33 7.51
N LEU A 44 3.73 0.73 8.68
CA LEU A 44 4.02 1.40 9.95
C LEU A 44 5.47 1.87 10.02
N ILE A 45 6.41 0.98 9.69
CA ILE A 45 7.84 1.30 9.70
C ILE A 45 8.18 2.29 8.59
N HIS A 46 7.71 2.04 7.36
CA HIS A 46 8.02 2.85 6.19
C HIS A 46 7.48 4.28 6.30
N LEU A 47 6.24 4.46 6.80
CA LEU A 47 5.61 5.77 6.97
C LEU A 47 6.11 6.52 8.21
N SER A 48 6.82 5.88 9.13
CA SER A 48 7.41 6.57 10.29
C SER A 48 8.47 7.60 9.87
N ALA A 49 9.28 7.28 8.85
CA ALA A 49 10.32 8.17 8.36
C ALA A 49 9.78 9.51 7.82
N PRO A 50 8.80 9.54 6.88
CA PRO A 50 8.26 10.81 6.41
C PRO A 50 7.46 11.55 7.49
N VAL A 51 6.86 10.85 8.46
CA VAL A 51 6.21 11.50 9.61
C VAL A 51 7.23 12.28 10.45
N LEU A 52 8.41 11.73 10.67
CA LEU A 52 9.44 12.37 11.51
C LEU A 52 10.12 13.58 10.86
N ALA A 53 9.88 13.83 9.57
CA ALA A 53 10.27 15.07 8.91
C ALA A 53 9.62 16.30 9.56
N ASN A 54 8.42 16.17 10.13
CA ASN A 54 7.74 17.26 10.83
C ASN A 54 8.49 17.74 12.10
N VAL A 55 9.43 16.94 12.60
CA VAL A 55 10.15 17.23 13.85
C VAL A 55 11.62 17.51 13.57
N GLY A 56 12.29 16.63 12.83
CA GLY A 56 13.74 16.69 12.62
C GLY A 56 14.17 16.81 11.16
N GLY A 57 13.23 17.16 10.27
CA GLY A 57 13.53 17.41 8.86
C GLY A 57 14.08 16.18 8.11
N SER A 58 14.85 16.43 7.05
CA SER A 58 15.49 15.35 6.28
C SER A 58 16.44 14.50 7.12
N SER A 59 17.17 15.11 8.06
CA SER A 59 18.16 14.41 8.90
C SER A 59 17.54 13.29 9.73
N LEU A 60 16.50 13.59 10.52
CA LEU A 60 15.83 12.57 11.34
C LEU A 60 15.10 11.55 10.46
N SER A 61 14.49 11.99 9.37
CA SER A 61 13.79 11.12 8.42
C SER A 61 14.75 10.10 7.78
N SER A 62 15.95 10.54 7.38
CA SER A 62 17.02 9.69 6.85
C SER A 62 17.45 8.63 7.88
N GLN A 63 17.68 9.03 9.14
CA GLN A 63 18.08 8.09 10.20
C GLN A 63 17.03 7.00 10.43
N VAL A 64 15.75 7.39 10.50
CA VAL A 64 14.64 6.45 10.72
C VAL A 64 14.43 5.54 9.51
N MET A 65 14.60 6.08 8.30
CA MET A 65 14.55 5.28 7.09
C MET A 65 15.65 4.21 7.08
N LEU A 66 16.89 4.58 7.45
CA LEU A 66 18.00 3.63 7.55
C LEU A 66 17.67 2.48 8.52
N LEU A 67 17.09 2.78 9.68
CA LEU A 67 16.60 1.75 10.61
C LEU A 67 15.56 0.83 9.95
N GLY A 68 14.64 1.40 9.17
CA GLY A 68 13.66 0.62 8.40
C GLY A 68 14.33 -0.33 7.39
N ARG A 69 15.42 0.10 6.74
CA ARG A 69 16.15 -0.74 5.77
C ARG A 69 16.74 -1.97 6.42
N GLU A 70 17.32 -1.83 7.62
CA GLU A 70 17.85 -2.96 8.37
C GLU A 70 16.75 -3.98 8.71
N TYR A 71 15.52 -3.52 8.94
CA TYR A 71 14.42 -4.40 9.28
C TYR A 71 13.85 -5.16 8.06
N TYR A 72 13.59 -4.47 6.95
CA TYR A 72 12.85 -5.06 5.82
C TYR A 72 13.56 -5.07 4.46
N GLN A 73 14.74 -4.46 4.30
CA GLN A 73 15.50 -4.47 3.05
C GLN A 73 16.67 -5.47 3.04
N THR A 74 16.64 -6.48 3.91
CA THR A 74 17.54 -7.63 3.80
C THR A 74 17.15 -8.53 2.62
N ALA A 75 18.05 -9.37 2.14
CA ALA A 75 17.76 -10.30 1.04
C ALA A 75 16.53 -11.19 1.32
N PHE A 76 16.32 -11.57 2.58
CA PHE A 76 15.12 -12.29 3.01
C PHE A 76 13.93 -11.36 3.24
N GLY A 77 14.12 -10.27 3.99
CA GLY A 77 13.05 -9.35 4.37
C GLY A 77 12.35 -8.73 3.18
N GLU A 78 13.11 -8.26 2.18
CA GLU A 78 12.53 -7.61 1.02
C GLU A 78 11.72 -8.59 0.19
N ALA A 79 12.30 -9.76 -0.11
CA ALA A 79 11.64 -10.76 -0.94
C ALA A 79 10.37 -11.31 -0.28
N TYR A 80 10.47 -11.74 0.98
CA TYR A 80 9.44 -12.54 1.62
C TYR A 80 8.51 -11.75 2.55
N LEU A 81 8.97 -10.66 3.16
CA LEU A 81 8.17 -9.86 4.10
C LEU A 81 7.57 -8.61 3.48
N VAL A 82 8.09 -8.17 2.32
CA VAL A 82 7.60 -6.97 1.61
C VAL A 82 7.00 -7.34 0.25
N LEU A 83 7.81 -7.82 -0.69
CA LEU A 83 7.39 -8.04 -2.07
C LEU A 83 6.37 -9.17 -2.20
N LEU A 84 6.58 -10.30 -1.52
CA LEU A 84 5.64 -11.41 -1.57
C LEU A 84 4.24 -11.02 -1.03
N PRO A 85 4.08 -10.41 0.16
CA PRO A 85 2.78 -9.90 0.61
C PRO A 85 2.17 -8.86 -0.32
N LEU A 86 2.95 -7.86 -0.77
CA LEU A 86 2.48 -6.81 -1.67
C LEU A 86 2.03 -7.34 -3.03
N THR A 87 2.56 -8.50 -3.47
CA THR A 87 2.14 -9.17 -4.70
C THR A 87 0.94 -10.08 -4.48
N LEU A 88 0.99 -10.93 -3.45
CA LEU A 88 -0.07 -11.90 -3.16
C LEU A 88 -1.39 -11.21 -2.79
N HIS A 89 -1.33 -10.11 -2.04
CA HIS A 89 -2.53 -9.41 -1.59
C HIS A 89 -3.43 -8.96 -2.76
N PRO A 90 -2.97 -8.12 -3.71
CA PRO A 90 -3.81 -7.69 -4.84
C PRO A 90 -4.12 -8.82 -5.83
N LEU A 91 -3.19 -9.76 -6.03
CA LEU A 91 -3.41 -10.88 -6.95
C LEU A 91 -4.56 -11.78 -6.45
N THR A 92 -4.49 -12.20 -5.19
CA THR A 92 -5.54 -13.04 -4.59
C THR A 92 -6.86 -12.29 -4.41
N ALA A 93 -6.82 -10.99 -4.07
CA ALA A 93 -8.02 -10.15 -4.03
C ALA A 93 -8.70 -10.05 -5.40
N THR A 94 -7.93 -9.90 -6.47
CA THR A 94 -8.43 -9.85 -7.86
C THR A 94 -9.00 -11.20 -8.28
N LEU A 95 -8.29 -12.30 -7.99
CA LEU A 95 -8.76 -13.64 -8.29
C LEU A 95 -10.05 -13.97 -7.54
N LYS A 96 -10.18 -13.58 -6.27
CA LYS A 96 -11.45 -13.68 -5.52
C LYS A 96 -12.58 -12.91 -6.18
N ARG A 97 -12.31 -11.70 -6.70
CA ARG A 97 -13.31 -10.88 -7.39
C ARG A 97 -13.81 -11.57 -8.66
N ILE A 98 -12.92 -12.24 -9.40
CA ILE A 98 -13.26 -12.99 -10.62
C ILE A 98 -14.01 -14.29 -10.29
N LEU A 99 -13.58 -15.02 -9.27
CA LEU A 99 -14.11 -16.33 -8.92
C LEU A 99 -15.31 -16.29 -7.98
N SER A 100 -15.69 -15.13 -7.41
CA SER A 100 -16.82 -15.01 -6.49
C SER A 100 -18.15 -15.27 -7.22
N PRO A 101 -19.09 -16.06 -6.65
CA PRO A 101 -20.44 -16.21 -7.22
C PRO A 101 -21.31 -14.97 -7.00
N HIS A 102 -20.94 -14.13 -6.03
CA HIS A 102 -21.61 -12.88 -5.73
C HIS A 102 -21.04 -11.75 -6.57
N SER A 103 -21.91 -10.81 -6.93
CA SER A 103 -21.52 -9.59 -7.64
C SER A 103 -20.35 -8.91 -6.93
N PRO A 104 -19.28 -8.55 -7.67
CA PRO A 104 -18.14 -7.88 -7.08
C PRO A 104 -18.55 -6.51 -6.54
N ARG A 105 -17.82 -6.03 -5.54
CA ARG A 105 -18.07 -4.69 -4.98
C ARG A 105 -18.01 -3.64 -6.10
N PRO A 106 -18.91 -2.64 -6.11
CA PRO A 106 -18.94 -1.61 -7.14
C PRO A 106 -17.56 -0.96 -7.36
N PRO A 107 -17.18 -0.66 -8.62
CA PRO A 107 -15.90 -0.02 -8.92
C PRO A 107 -15.79 1.37 -8.28
N SER A 108 -16.92 2.04 -8.03
CA SER A 108 -17.03 3.32 -7.35
C SER A 108 -16.87 3.27 -5.83
N SER A 109 -16.79 2.06 -5.23
CA SER A 109 -16.57 1.95 -3.79
C SER A 109 -15.18 2.47 -3.42
N LEU A 110 -15.09 3.17 -2.29
CA LEU A 110 -13.84 3.77 -1.83
C LEU A 110 -12.70 2.74 -1.75
N LEU A 111 -12.96 1.54 -1.20
CA LEU A 111 -11.94 0.48 -1.16
C LEU A 111 -11.42 0.08 -2.55
N THR A 112 -12.29 0.03 -3.55
CA THR A 112 -11.89 -0.36 -4.92
C THR A 112 -11.10 0.77 -5.58
N ILE A 113 -11.58 2.01 -5.46
CA ILE A 113 -10.88 3.20 -5.98
C ILE A 113 -9.49 3.31 -5.36
N THR A 114 -9.38 3.23 -4.03
CA THR A 114 -8.09 3.36 -3.33
C THR A 114 -7.18 2.18 -3.59
N GLY A 115 -7.73 0.98 -3.80
CA GLY A 115 -6.98 -0.20 -4.21
C GLY A 115 -6.34 -0.02 -5.59
N TYR A 116 -7.11 0.45 -6.59
CA TYR A 116 -6.57 0.74 -7.92
C TYR A 116 -5.61 1.93 -7.92
N THR A 117 -5.90 2.97 -7.13
CA THR A 117 -5.00 4.12 -6.95
C THR A 117 -3.65 3.65 -6.40
N THR A 118 -3.67 2.80 -5.38
CA THR A 118 -2.46 2.20 -4.80
C THR A 118 -1.73 1.33 -5.82
N LEU A 119 -2.45 0.48 -6.58
CA LEU A 119 -1.86 -0.35 -7.63
C LEU A 119 -1.25 0.46 -8.77
N LEU A 120 -1.74 1.68 -9.03
CA LEU A 120 -1.15 2.58 -10.01
C LEU A 120 0.14 3.22 -9.49
N PHE A 121 0.12 3.76 -8.26
CA PHE A 121 1.25 4.53 -7.75
C PHE A 121 2.36 3.69 -7.10
N LEU A 122 2.04 2.53 -6.52
CA LEU A 122 3.02 1.68 -5.86
C LEU A 122 4.13 1.18 -6.80
N PRO A 123 3.84 0.68 -8.02
CA PRO A 123 4.90 0.26 -8.95
C PRO A 123 5.79 1.42 -9.38
N ILE A 124 5.22 2.62 -9.55
CA ILE A 124 5.97 3.83 -9.88
C ILE A 124 6.90 4.19 -8.72
N HIS A 125 6.38 4.20 -7.50
CA HIS A 125 7.17 4.44 -6.29
C HIS A 125 8.30 3.42 -6.12
N PHE A 126 8.01 2.12 -6.29
CA PHE A 126 9.00 1.05 -6.21
C PHE A 126 10.08 1.20 -7.30
N LEU A 127 9.68 1.50 -8.53
CA LEU A 127 10.63 1.77 -9.61
C LEU A 127 11.55 2.95 -9.26
N THR A 128 10.98 4.09 -8.87
CA THR A 128 11.72 5.33 -8.63
C THR A 128 12.61 5.27 -7.38
N HIS A 129 12.19 4.60 -6.31
CA HIS A 129 12.91 4.61 -5.03
C HIS A 129 13.67 3.33 -4.71
N ARG A 130 13.48 2.25 -5.50
CA ARG A 130 14.18 0.99 -5.26
C ARG A 130 14.93 0.48 -6.47
N LEU A 131 14.26 0.35 -7.63
CA LEU A 131 14.87 -0.29 -8.80
C LEU A 131 15.79 0.65 -9.59
N ALA A 132 15.30 1.84 -9.96
CA ALA A 132 16.05 2.77 -10.80
C ALA A 132 17.35 3.28 -10.12
N PRO A 133 17.37 3.61 -8.81
CA PRO A 133 18.60 4.01 -8.13
C PRO A 133 19.64 2.89 -8.07
N ALA A 134 19.21 1.63 -8.07
CA ALA A 134 20.10 0.46 -8.04
C ALA A 134 20.71 0.11 -9.41
N SER A 135 20.38 0.85 -10.47
CA SER A 135 20.91 0.62 -11.81
C SER A 135 22.44 0.83 -11.85
N PRO A 136 23.24 -0.17 -12.26
CA PRO A 136 24.69 -0.02 -12.39
C PRO A 136 25.10 0.78 -13.62
N LEU A 137 24.17 1.05 -14.54
CA LEU A 137 24.46 1.75 -15.79
C LEU A 137 24.79 3.23 -15.54
N PRO A 138 25.78 3.81 -16.26
CA PRO A 138 26.02 5.24 -16.26
C PRO A 138 24.78 6.03 -16.74
N PRO A 139 24.54 7.25 -16.22
CA PRO A 139 25.37 7.93 -15.21
C PRO A 139 25.05 7.53 -13.77
N ILE A 140 24.00 6.73 -13.49
CA ILE A 140 23.52 6.43 -12.12
C ILE A 140 24.57 5.69 -11.29
N GLY A 141 25.15 4.62 -11.84
CA GLY A 141 26.24 3.88 -11.22
C GLY A 141 25.93 3.36 -9.80
N SER A 142 24.71 2.84 -9.59
CA SER A 142 24.21 2.30 -8.32
C SER A 142 24.30 3.28 -7.14
N ILE A 143 23.24 4.08 -6.94
CA ILE A 143 23.13 4.99 -5.79
C ILE A 143 23.14 4.16 -4.50
N GLY A 144 24.15 4.40 -3.67
CA GLY A 144 24.38 3.61 -2.47
C GLY A 144 23.35 3.88 -1.37
N PRO A 145 23.24 3.02 -0.34
CA PRO A 145 22.31 3.24 0.78
C PRO A 145 22.51 4.56 1.52
N ALA A 146 23.74 5.07 1.57
CA ALA A 146 24.07 6.36 2.20
C ALA A 146 23.64 7.57 1.34
N GLU A 147 23.50 7.39 0.02
CA GLU A 147 23.10 8.45 -0.92
C GLU A 147 21.60 8.42 -1.23
N LEU A 148 20.99 7.23 -1.12
CA LEU A 148 19.55 7.06 -1.26
C LEU A 148 18.89 7.44 0.07
N ASP A 149 18.81 8.71 0.41
CA ASP A 149 18.22 9.18 1.68
C ASP A 149 17.11 10.22 1.44
N TYR A 150 16.72 11.02 2.45
CA TYR A 150 15.71 12.05 2.23
C TYR A 150 16.16 13.21 1.35
N GLU A 151 17.46 13.39 1.07
CA GLU A 151 17.91 14.30 0.01
C GLU A 151 17.51 13.79 -1.37
N PHE A 152 17.45 12.46 -1.59
CA PHE A 152 16.90 11.88 -2.81
C PHE A 152 15.43 12.25 -3.01
N VAL A 153 14.63 12.18 -1.93
CA VAL A 153 13.21 12.56 -1.95
C VAL A 153 13.04 14.05 -2.22
N LYS A 154 13.85 14.90 -1.57
CA LYS A 154 13.87 16.36 -1.78
C LYS A 154 14.24 16.72 -3.20
N ALA A 155 15.24 16.06 -3.80
CA ALA A 155 15.63 16.29 -5.18
C ALA A 155 14.45 16.07 -6.14
N GLY A 156 13.67 15.00 -5.93
CA GLY A 156 12.43 14.76 -6.68
C GLY A 156 11.33 15.78 -6.43
N LEU A 157 11.15 16.26 -5.18
CA LEU A 157 10.19 17.32 -4.84
C LEU A 157 10.58 18.67 -5.45
N SER A 158 11.88 18.96 -5.56
CA SER A 158 12.39 20.21 -6.10
C SER A 158 12.36 20.23 -7.63
N ALA A 159 12.82 19.16 -8.28
CA ALA A 159 12.88 19.08 -9.74
C ALA A 159 11.52 18.85 -10.41
N TRP A 160 10.63 18.06 -9.77
CA TRP A 160 9.31 17.72 -10.30
C TRP A 160 8.21 17.87 -9.24
N PRO A 161 7.94 19.08 -8.74
CA PRO A 161 7.08 19.29 -7.58
C PRO A 161 5.69 18.69 -7.76
N LEU A 162 4.99 19.03 -8.86
CA LEU A 162 3.63 18.53 -9.09
C LEU A 162 3.57 17.00 -9.15
N ARG A 163 4.53 16.36 -9.83
CA ARG A 163 4.55 14.90 -10.02
C ARG A 163 4.85 14.19 -8.72
N SER A 164 5.87 14.64 -8.01
CA SER A 164 6.23 14.09 -6.70
C SER A 164 5.09 14.25 -5.71
N TRP A 165 4.44 15.42 -5.66
CA TRP A 165 3.27 15.65 -4.82
C TRP A 165 2.11 14.69 -5.15
N VAL A 166 1.74 14.58 -6.43
CA VAL A 166 0.66 13.67 -6.84
C VAL A 166 0.99 12.21 -6.51
N LEU A 167 2.20 11.75 -6.81
CA LEU A 167 2.62 10.37 -6.57
C LEU A 167 2.69 10.04 -5.07
N TYR A 168 3.33 10.90 -4.27
CA TYR A 168 3.49 10.65 -2.84
C TYR A 168 2.18 10.80 -2.07
N SER A 169 1.46 11.92 -2.24
CA SER A 169 0.18 12.11 -1.54
C SER A 169 -0.87 11.14 -2.04
N GLY A 170 -0.90 10.86 -3.34
CA GLY A 170 -1.80 9.87 -3.93
C GLY A 170 -1.57 8.46 -3.37
N LEU A 171 -0.31 8.04 -3.24
CA LEU A 171 0.01 6.74 -2.64
C LEU A 171 -0.30 6.71 -1.13
N ALA A 172 0.10 7.74 -0.38
CA ALA A 172 -0.14 7.81 1.06
C ALA A 172 -1.65 7.79 1.39
N LEU A 173 -2.46 8.61 0.70
CA LEU A 173 -3.91 8.62 0.84
C LEU A 173 -4.52 7.31 0.37
N GLY A 174 -4.10 6.81 -0.80
CA GLY A 174 -4.57 5.55 -1.36
C GLY A 174 -4.42 4.41 -0.37
N VAL A 175 -3.22 4.23 0.18
CA VAL A 175 -2.94 3.18 1.16
C VAL A 175 -3.70 3.40 2.47
N ALA A 176 -3.71 4.60 3.03
CA ALA A 176 -4.37 4.88 4.31
C ALA A 176 -5.89 4.63 4.24
N PHE A 177 -6.56 5.12 3.19
CA PHE A 177 -7.99 4.88 3.00
C PHE A 177 -8.29 3.42 2.62
N HIS A 178 -7.41 2.76 1.85
CA HIS A 178 -7.56 1.34 1.55
C HIS A 178 -7.49 0.48 2.82
N MET A 179 -6.51 0.76 3.68
CA MET A 179 -6.37 0.12 4.98
C MET A 179 -7.60 0.39 5.85
N GLY A 180 -8.04 1.65 6.00
CA GLY A 180 -9.19 2.01 6.84
C GLY A 180 -10.49 1.29 6.44
N GLU A 181 -10.77 1.17 5.14
CA GLU A 181 -11.95 0.42 4.65
C GLU A 181 -11.74 -1.10 4.70
N GLY A 182 -10.50 -1.58 4.52
CA GLY A 182 -10.13 -2.99 4.55
C GLY A 182 -10.21 -3.59 5.96
N THR A 183 -9.73 -2.88 6.97
CA THR A 183 -9.74 -3.30 8.38
C THR A 183 -11.16 -3.63 8.87
N HIS A 184 -12.15 -2.84 8.47
CA HIS A 184 -13.55 -3.12 8.80
C HIS A 184 -14.05 -4.46 8.21
N LEU A 185 -13.59 -4.82 7.01
CA LEU A 185 -13.97 -6.11 6.39
C LEU A 185 -13.28 -7.28 7.09
N MET A 186 -12.02 -7.12 7.47
CA MET A 186 -11.28 -8.13 8.22
C MET A 186 -11.93 -8.36 9.59
N TRP A 187 -12.24 -7.29 10.31
CA TRP A 187 -12.90 -7.36 11.62
C TRP A 187 -14.21 -8.14 11.55
N ASN A 188 -15.05 -7.82 10.57
CA ASN A 188 -16.33 -8.52 10.37
C ASN A 188 -16.15 -10.00 10.00
N THR A 189 -14.98 -10.40 9.47
CA THR A 189 -14.69 -11.80 9.13
C THR A 189 -14.16 -12.58 10.34
N TRP A 190 -13.31 -11.96 11.17
CA TRP A 190 -12.68 -12.63 12.32
C TRP A 190 -13.58 -12.67 13.54
N GLU A 191 -14.38 -11.63 13.77
CA GLU A 191 -15.31 -11.58 14.91
C GLU A 191 -16.77 -11.37 14.44
N PRO A 192 -17.37 -12.39 13.80
CA PRO A 192 -18.77 -12.32 13.34
C PRO A 192 -19.78 -12.27 14.51
N HIS A 193 -19.34 -12.46 15.75
CA HIS A 193 -20.16 -12.37 16.96
C HIS A 193 -19.71 -11.26 17.92
N ALA A 194 -18.79 -10.38 17.49
CA ALA A 194 -18.45 -9.19 18.26
C ALA A 194 -19.72 -8.37 18.54
N THR A 195 -19.85 -7.89 19.78
CA THR A 195 -20.98 -7.04 20.19
C THR A 195 -21.06 -5.80 19.29
N GLU A 196 -22.28 -5.28 19.05
CA GLU A 196 -22.51 -4.13 18.16
C GLU A 196 -21.61 -2.93 18.46
N LYS A 197 -21.20 -2.78 19.72
CA LYS A 197 -20.29 -1.74 20.20
C LYS A 197 -18.92 -1.78 19.50
N TRP A 198 -18.34 -2.96 19.26
CA TRP A 198 -17.06 -3.15 18.57
C TRP A 198 -17.19 -3.13 17.03
N ARG A 199 -18.38 -3.42 16.50
CA ARG A 199 -18.67 -3.37 15.06
C ARG A 199 -18.79 -1.95 14.49
N SER A 200 -18.84 -0.92 15.33
CA SER A 200 -19.43 0.38 14.97
C SER A 200 -18.47 1.54 14.73
N PHE A 201 -17.23 1.31 14.28
CA PHE A 201 -16.55 2.44 13.61
C PHE A 201 -17.32 2.73 12.31
N GLY A 202 -18.20 3.72 12.39
CA GLY A 202 -18.99 4.21 11.27
C GLY A 202 -18.08 4.61 10.11
N LYS A 203 -18.63 4.62 8.89
CA LYS A 203 -17.89 4.97 7.67
C LYS A 203 -17.13 6.30 7.82
N THR A 204 -17.76 7.29 8.46
CA THR A 204 -17.16 8.60 8.72
C THR A 204 -15.94 8.48 9.64
N THR A 205 -16.08 7.80 10.78
CA THR A 205 -14.98 7.63 11.75
C THR A 205 -13.77 6.95 11.13
N ARG A 206 -13.96 5.88 10.36
CA ARG A 206 -12.84 5.18 9.69
C ARG A 206 -12.11 6.07 8.68
N ARG A 207 -12.87 6.88 7.95
CA ARG A 207 -12.31 7.83 6.97
C ARG A 207 -11.55 8.96 7.65
N VAL A 208 -12.06 9.46 8.78
CA VAL A 208 -11.36 10.46 9.60
C VAL A 208 -10.07 9.89 10.16
N ILE A 209 -10.08 8.66 10.67
CA ILE A 209 -8.86 7.98 11.14
C ILE A 209 -7.87 7.80 9.99
N ALA A 210 -8.31 7.32 8.82
CA ALA A 210 -7.44 7.17 7.65
C ALA A 210 -6.81 8.51 7.23
N ALA A 211 -7.60 9.59 7.20
CA ALA A 211 -7.10 10.93 6.92
C ALA A 211 -6.10 11.42 7.99
N ALA A 212 -6.39 11.17 9.26
CA ALA A 212 -5.50 11.51 10.37
C ALA A 212 -4.18 10.73 10.32
N CYS A 213 -4.19 9.48 9.83
CA CYS A 213 -2.97 8.71 9.60
C CYS A 213 -2.15 9.22 8.39
N ALA A 214 -2.82 9.64 7.31
CA ALA A 214 -2.14 10.16 6.13
C ALA A 214 -1.60 11.58 6.32
N PHE A 215 -2.29 12.41 7.11
CA PHE A 215 -1.94 13.81 7.36
C PHE A 215 -0.47 14.03 7.78
N PRO A 216 0.08 13.36 8.81
CA PRO A 216 1.45 13.59 9.25
C PRO A 216 2.49 13.17 8.19
N VAL A 217 2.17 12.19 7.34
CA VAL A 217 3.04 11.82 6.20
C VAL A 217 3.09 12.97 5.20
N ILE A 218 1.92 13.51 4.82
CA ILE A 218 1.80 14.58 3.83
C ILE A 218 2.40 15.89 4.36
N SER A 219 2.17 16.22 5.63
CA SER A 219 2.78 17.40 6.25
C SER A 219 4.30 17.25 6.38
N GLY A 220 4.80 16.02 6.57
CA GLY A 220 6.24 15.74 6.56
C GLY A 220 6.86 15.95 5.19
N LEU A 221 6.19 15.50 4.12
CA LEU A 221 6.59 15.82 2.75
C LEU A 221 6.58 17.32 2.47
N PHE A 222 5.61 18.04 3.05
CA PHE A 222 5.59 19.50 2.99
C PHE A 222 6.83 20.08 3.66
N ALA A 223 7.16 19.67 4.89
CA ALA A 223 8.36 20.13 5.59
C ALA A 223 9.64 19.90 4.76
N LEU A 224 9.80 18.69 4.20
CA LEU A 224 10.94 18.35 3.34
C LEU A 224 11.02 19.24 2.09
N SER A 225 9.87 19.57 1.48
CA SER A 225 9.85 20.43 0.29
C SER A 225 10.31 21.87 0.56
N GLN A 226 10.34 22.30 1.83
CA GLN A 226 10.80 23.63 2.22
C GLN A 226 12.30 23.67 2.56
N GLU A 227 12.96 22.52 2.66
CA GLU A 227 14.38 22.48 2.98
C GLU A 227 15.26 22.68 1.74
N PRO A 228 16.43 23.34 1.87
CA PRO A 228 17.39 23.43 0.78
C PRO A 228 18.00 22.05 0.48
N LEU A 229 18.34 21.80 -0.78
CA LEU A 229 19.06 20.59 -1.19
C LEU A 229 20.52 20.64 -0.70
N LEU A 230 20.95 19.56 -0.04
CA LEU A 230 22.32 19.42 0.47
C LEU A 230 23.06 18.32 -0.31
N LEU A 231 23.13 18.48 -1.63
CA LEU A 231 23.73 17.51 -2.55
C LEU A 231 24.83 18.15 -3.39
N PHE A 232 25.89 17.38 -3.64
CA PHE A 232 26.87 17.73 -4.68
C PHE A 232 26.22 17.65 -6.06
N ALA A 233 26.69 18.48 -7.00
CA ALA A 233 26.18 18.52 -8.37
C ALA A 233 26.27 17.13 -9.05
N SER A 234 27.37 16.40 -8.85
CA SER A 234 27.55 15.05 -9.39
C SER A 234 26.53 14.06 -8.85
N THR A 235 26.19 14.13 -7.56
CA THR A 235 25.14 13.28 -6.97
C THR A 235 23.77 13.66 -7.51
N LEU A 236 23.49 14.96 -7.68
CA LEU A 236 22.23 15.45 -8.24
C LEU A 236 22.01 14.95 -9.69
N GLU A 237 23.06 14.93 -10.51
CA GLU A 237 23.00 14.39 -11.88
C GLU A 237 22.62 12.90 -11.89
N ARG A 238 23.22 12.10 -10.98
CA ARG A 238 22.91 10.67 -10.81
C ARG A 238 21.46 10.46 -10.37
N ILE A 239 20.98 11.27 -9.42
CA ILE A 239 19.60 11.22 -8.95
C ILE A 239 18.63 11.60 -10.07
N HIS A 240 18.91 12.67 -10.80
CA HIS A 240 18.09 13.09 -11.94
C HIS A 240 18.00 11.99 -13.01
N ALA A 241 19.12 11.34 -13.34
CA ALA A 241 19.15 10.20 -14.24
C ALA A 241 18.35 9.00 -13.72
N SER A 242 18.35 8.77 -12.40
CA SER A 242 17.56 7.72 -11.76
C SER A 242 16.06 7.98 -11.88
N PHE A 243 15.59 9.17 -11.52
CA PHE A 243 14.17 9.56 -11.66
C PHE A 243 13.69 9.43 -13.11
N THR A 244 14.50 9.91 -14.05
CA THR A 244 14.19 9.84 -15.48
C THR A 244 14.30 8.43 -16.08
N GLN A 245 14.54 7.37 -15.30
CA GLN A 245 14.23 6.02 -15.79
C GLN A 245 12.72 5.77 -15.90
N SER A 246 11.91 6.44 -15.08
CA SER A 246 10.44 6.39 -15.17
C SER A 246 9.94 7.41 -16.20
N ILE A 247 9.06 6.97 -17.10
CA ILE A 247 8.44 7.85 -18.11
C ILE A 247 7.68 9.02 -17.49
N ILE A 248 7.16 8.85 -16.26
CA ILE A 248 6.43 9.89 -15.54
C ILE A 248 7.29 11.12 -15.29
N PHE A 249 8.60 10.94 -15.07
CA PHE A 249 9.53 12.04 -14.80
C PHE A 249 10.24 12.56 -16.07
N ARG A 250 9.99 11.97 -17.24
CA ARG A 250 10.53 12.43 -18.53
C ARG A 250 9.66 13.46 -19.25
N ILE A 251 8.35 13.40 -18.99
CA ILE A 251 7.36 14.29 -19.63
C ILE A 251 7.32 15.65 -18.96
#